data_AF-A0A1G8F539-F1
#
_entry.id   AF-A0A1G8F539-F1
#
_cell.length_a   1.000
_cell.length_b   1.000
_cell.length_c   1.000
_cell.angle_alpha   90.00
_cell.angle_beta   90.00
_cell.angle_gamma   90.00
#
_symmetry.space_group_name_H-M   'P 1'
#
loop_
_entity.id
_entity.type
_entity.pdbx_description
1 polymer ?
#
loop_
_entity_poly.entity_id
_entity_poly.type
_entity_poly.pdbx_seq_one_letter_code
_entity_poly.pdbx_strand_id
1 'polypeptide(L)' 'MSEQKERIQKSAEKPAEKVRKIKCEGPIHETNGASIFRLQKQRGSLDIYPGQILTIGNEITKEEAEQLLAATSWKFSEVK' A
#
# COMPACT_ATOMS: atom_id res chain seq x y z
N MET A 1 -22.00 35.08 -1.82
CA MET A 1 -22.72 33.83 -2.15
C MET A 1 -21.67 32.78 -2.48
N SER A 2 -21.64 31.72 -1.67
CA SER A 2 -21.14 30.36 -2.01
C SER A 2 -19.65 30.23 -2.36
N GLU A 3 -18.85 29.31 -1.80
CA GLU A 3 -19.12 28.22 -0.90
C GLU A 3 -17.76 27.78 -0.33
N GLN A 4 -17.68 27.61 1.00
CA GLN A 4 -16.61 26.83 1.62
C GLN A 4 -16.80 25.37 1.21
N LYS A 5 -15.74 24.70 0.75
CA LYS A 5 -15.59 23.25 0.97
C LYS A 5 -14.14 22.91 1.26
N GLU A 6 -13.94 22.54 2.52
CA GLU A 6 -12.82 21.80 3.09
C GLU A 6 -12.35 20.64 2.20
N ARG A 7 -11.04 20.35 2.21
CA ARG A 7 -10.52 19.17 2.92
C ARG A 7 -9.00 19.20 3.02
N ILE A 8 -8.57 19.08 4.27
CA ILE A 8 -7.22 18.85 4.74
C ILE A 8 -6.68 17.55 4.12
N GLN A 9 -5.52 17.59 3.47
CA GLN A 9 -4.55 16.51 3.55
C GLN A 9 -3.18 17.09 3.86
N LYS A 10 -2.95 17.25 5.16
CA LYS A 10 -1.66 17.43 5.78
C LYS A 10 -1.01 16.05 5.81
N SER A 11 0.08 15.83 5.09
CA SER A 11 1.01 14.73 5.37
C SER A 11 2.42 15.12 4.98
N ALA A 12 3.04 15.84 5.93
CA ALA A 12 4.45 15.85 6.26
C ALA A 12 5.43 15.41 5.16
N GLU A 13 5.93 16.38 4.40
CA GLU A 13 7.26 16.30 3.80
C GLU A 13 8.29 16.21 4.93
N LYS A 14 8.69 14.97 5.26
CA LYS A 14 9.93 14.71 6.01
C LYS A 14 11.05 14.40 5.02
N PRO A 15 12.29 14.79 5.34
CA PRO A 15 13.41 14.86 4.40
C PRO A 15 13.70 13.52 3.72
N ALA A 16 14.19 13.64 2.48
CA ALA A 16 14.41 12.60 1.48
C ALA A 16 15.25 11.40 1.94
N GLU A 17 14.67 10.52 2.74
CA GLU A 17 15.06 9.11 2.80
C GLU A 17 14.27 8.43 1.68
N LYS A 18 14.97 7.98 0.63
CA LYS A 18 14.42 7.35 -0.59
C LYS A 18 13.07 6.69 -0.32
N VAL A 19 11.98 7.39 -0.63
CA VAL A 19 10.62 6.93 -0.36
C VAL A 19 10.41 5.68 -1.20
N ARG A 20 10.58 4.50 -0.60
CA ARG A 20 10.37 3.24 -1.29
C ARG A 20 8.87 3.00 -1.31
N LYS A 21 8.30 2.98 -2.50
CA LYS A 21 6.89 2.66 -2.69
C LYS A 21 6.78 1.26 -3.25
N ILE A 22 5.69 0.59 -2.97
CA ILE A 22 5.38 -0.72 -3.53
C ILE A 22 4.03 -0.62 -4.20
N LYS A 23 3.98 -0.98 -5.47
CA LYS A 23 2.73 -1.13 -6.20
C LYS A 23 2.26 -2.58 -6.05
N CYS A 24 1.02 -2.74 -5.63
CA CYS A 24 0.29 -3.99 -5.75
C CYS A 24 -0.17 -4.11 -7.20
N GLU A 25 0.34 -5.10 -7.94
CA GLU A 25 -0.14 -5.37 -9.30
C GLU A 25 -1.42 -6.22 -9.28
N GLY A 26 -1.65 -6.98 -8.22
CA GLY A 26 -2.84 -7.80 -8.02
C GLY A 26 -2.49 -9.27 -7.71
N PRO A 27 -3.48 -10.17 -7.70
CA PRO A 27 -3.24 -11.60 -7.52
C PRO A 27 -2.40 -12.18 -8.66
N ILE A 28 -1.45 -13.08 -8.34
CA ILE A 28 -0.60 -13.76 -9.35
C ILE A 28 -1.43 -14.75 -10.17
N HIS A 29 -2.39 -15.41 -9.52
CA HIS A 29 -3.30 -16.34 -10.17
C HIS A 29 -4.69 -15.71 -10.31
N GLU A 30 -5.12 -15.48 -11.56
CA GLU A 30 -6.44 -14.92 -11.89
C GLU A 30 -7.59 -15.83 -11.41
N THR A 31 -7.33 -17.13 -11.23
CA THR A 31 -8.29 -18.13 -10.73
C THR A 31 -8.53 -18.06 -9.22
N ASN A 32 -7.77 -17.28 -8.46
CA ASN A 32 -7.88 -17.26 -6.99
C ASN A 32 -9.14 -16.54 -6.50
N GLY A 33 -9.86 -15.80 -7.36
CA GLY A 33 -11.09 -15.07 -7.01
C GLY A 33 -10.92 -13.93 -5.99
N ALA A 34 -9.69 -13.70 -5.51
CA ALA A 34 -9.37 -12.71 -4.50
C ALA A 34 -9.36 -11.30 -5.10
N SER A 35 -10.29 -10.46 -4.66
CA SER A 35 -10.37 -9.05 -5.07
C SER A 35 -9.53 -8.11 -4.20
N ILE A 36 -9.15 -8.55 -3.00
CA ILE A 36 -8.36 -7.78 -2.03
C ILE A 36 -7.29 -8.66 -1.38
N PHE A 37 -6.14 -8.07 -1.08
CA PHE A 37 -5.10 -8.69 -0.27
C PHE A 37 -5.14 -8.10 1.12
N ARG A 38 -5.51 -8.91 2.11
CA ARG A 38 -5.54 -8.49 3.50
C ARG A 38 -4.23 -8.83 4.18
N LEU A 39 -3.39 -7.82 4.41
CA LEU A 39 -2.20 -7.96 5.25
C LEU A 39 -2.62 -7.95 6.72
N GLN A 40 -2.44 -9.09 7.41
CA GLN A 40 -2.67 -9.22 8.84
C GLN A 40 -1.54 -8.54 9.61
N LYS A 41 -1.85 -7.44 10.30
CA LYS A 41 -0.92 -6.73 11.18
C LYS A 41 -1.16 -7.15 12.62
N GLN A 42 -0.19 -6.92 13.51
CA GLN A 42 -0.42 -7.13 14.96
C GLN A 42 -1.55 -6.25 15.51
N ARG A 43 -1.79 -5.08 14.90
CA ARG A 43 -2.87 -4.15 15.28
C ARG A 43 -3.80 -3.88 14.10
N GLY A 44 -4.52 -4.91 13.68
CA GLY A 44 -5.58 -4.83 12.69
C GLY A 44 -5.19 -5.43 11.35
N SER A 45 -5.93 -5.08 10.30
CA SER A 45 -5.70 -5.60 8.96
C SER A 45 -5.65 -4.46 7.96
N LEU A 46 -4.67 -4.50 7.07
CA LEU A 46 -4.58 -3.57 5.96
C LEU A 46 -5.10 -4.26 4.70
N ASP A 47 -6.21 -3.76 4.19
CA ASP A 47 -6.77 -4.21 2.91
C ASP A 47 -6.06 -3.47 1.78
N ILE A 48 -5.43 -4.24 0.90
CA ILE A 48 -4.67 -3.77 -0.25
C ILE A 48 -5.41 -4.18 -1.52
N TYR A 49 -5.63 -3.22 -2.39
CA TYR A 49 -6.33 -3.42 -3.65
C TYR A 49 -5.34 -3.53 -4.82
N PRO A 50 -5.69 -4.29 -5.87
CA PRO A 50 -4.89 -4.34 -7.09
C PRO A 50 -4.76 -2.93 -7.70
N GLY A 51 -3.55 -2.58 -8.12
CA GLY A 51 -3.19 -1.24 -8.61
C GLY A 51 -2.82 -0.23 -7.52
N GLN A 52 -3.05 -0.52 -6.24
CA GLN A 52 -2.75 0.39 -5.14
C GLN A 52 -1.24 0.54 -4.93
N ILE A 53 -0.81 1.76 -4.60
CA ILE A 53 0.58 2.07 -4.27
C ILE A 53 0.65 2.30 -2.77
N LEU A 54 1.53 1.55 -2.10
CA LEU A 54 1.78 1.62 -0.67
C LEU A 54 3.15 2.23 -0.44
N THR A 55 3.22 3.14 0.53
CA THR A 55 4.47 3.84 0.88
C THR A 55 5.13 3.18 2.09
N ILE A 56 6.36 2.70 1.92
CA ILE A 56 7.15 2.12 3.00
C ILE A 56 7.59 3.23 3.97
N GLY A 57 7.35 3.02 5.26
CA GLY A 57 7.60 3.99 6.32
C GLY A 57 6.41 4.89 6.64
N ASN A 58 5.33 4.86 5.85
CA ASN A 58 4.12 5.63 6.10
C ASN A 58 2.89 4.72 6.24
N GLU A 59 2.58 3.92 5.22
CA GLU A 59 1.40 3.02 5.21
C GLU A 59 1.75 1.60 5.66
N ILE A 60 2.96 1.16 5.31
CA ILE A 60 3.50 -0.15 5.66
C ILE A 60 4.93 0.00 6.17
N THR A 61 5.37 -0.88 7.07
CA THR A 61 6.77 -0.92 7.50
C THR A 61 7.64 -1.64 6.47
N LYS A 62 8.96 -1.57 6.66
CA LYS A 62 9.91 -2.30 5.80
C LYS A 62 9.72 -3.82 5.92
N GLU A 63 9.44 -4.33 7.11
CA GLU A 63 9.17 -5.75 7.33
C GLU A 63 7.91 -6.20 6.58
N GLU A 64 6.84 -5.38 6.65
CA GLU A 64 5.60 -5.63 5.91
C GLU A 64 5.83 -5.59 4.40
N ALA A 65 6.64 -4.66 3.92
CA ALA A 65 7.05 -4.58 2.53
C ALA A 65 7.75 -5.85 2.06
N GLU A 66 8.68 -6.36 2.86
CA GLU A 66 9.41 -7.61 2.57
C GLU A 66 8.45 -8.81 2.56
N GLN A 67 7.47 -8.85 3.48
CA GLN A 67 6.42 -9.87 3.46
C GLN A 67 5.52 -9.80 2.22
N LEU A 68 5.15 -8.59 1.78
CA LEU A 68 4.37 -8.39 0.56
C LEU A 68 5.16 -8.83 -0.67
N LEU A 69 6.43 -8.44 -0.77
CA LEU A 69 7.31 -8.87 -1.88
C LEU A 69 7.59 -10.38 -1.89
N ALA A 70 7.58 -11.02 -0.72
CA ALA A 70 7.70 -12.47 -0.57
C ALA A 70 6.37 -13.22 -0.77
N ALA A 71 5.24 -12.53 -0.94
CA ALA A 71 3.95 -13.17 -1.13
C ALA A 71 3.89 -13.91 -2.48
N THR A 72 3.50 -15.18 -2.45
CA THR A 72 3.36 -16.01 -3.65
C THR A 72 1.96 -15.94 -4.27
N SER A 73 0.99 -15.40 -3.53
CA SER A 73 -0.40 -15.28 -3.98
C SER A 73 -0.65 -13.99 -4.77
N TRP A 74 0.13 -12.93 -4.51
CA TRP A 74 -0.09 -11.59 -5.04
C TRP A 74 1.23 -10.96 -5.46
N LYS A 75 1.21 -10.22 -6.57
CA LYS A 75 2.38 -9.61 -7.17
C LYS A 75 2.54 -8.19 -6.66
N PHE A 76 3.68 -7.93 -6.07
CA PHE A 76 4.08 -6.61 -5.59
C PHE A 76 5.37 -6.19 -6.28
N SER A 77 5.49 -4.92 -6.62
CA SER A 77 6.67 -4.36 -7.30
C SER A 77 7.09 -3.05 -6.65
N GLU A 78 8.37 -2.92 -6.32
CA GLU A 78 8.92 -1.66 -5.84
C GLU A 78 8.88 -0.61 -6.97
N VAL A 79 8.28 0.54 -6.69
CA VAL A 79 8.23 1.69 -7.59
C VAL A 79 8.97 2.88 -6.95
N LYS A 80 9.66 3.65 -7.79
CA LYS A 80 10.41 4.85 -7.39
C LYS A 80 9.58 6.11 -7.58
#